data_AF-A0A1S3DHT3-F1
#
_entry.id   AF-A0A1S3DHT3-F1
#
_cell.length_a   1.000
_cell.length_b   1.000
_cell.length_c   1.000
_cell.angle_alpha   90.00
_cell.angle_beta   90.00
_cell.angle_gamma   90.00
#
_symmetry.space_group_name_H-M   'P 1'
#
loop_
_entity.id
_entity.type
_entity.pdbx_description
1 polymer ?
#
loop_
_entity_poly.entity_id
_entity_poly.type
_entity_poly.pdbx_seq_one_letter_code
_entity_poly.pdbx_strand_id
1 'polypeptide(L)'
;MLRLRIVLLCSLFCTKFRVSNSASAFVLSSSREAFSSFTPRKDMCYLEGKVLYRNSCYQLNTQGPCEENERLVLDSDAASRANPIFEAICLEKSCQGNDIYWPQDNYCYTPDSTKDLCQTKGTSVQIDMFGEGYCDCIQSPPHARMPNVKGNAPCYQLYTRAQCKQHQYLVENSYKTECIFNPCSFRGSNFVPWKDGSCHRLRTRGPCNTNEEFTILEDTKEPGCKETGSSNPLFVVDIPMNCKPDHGGECAEEFSIARGEEFRFQLLRSAERARKRKKKNC
;
A
#
# COMPACT_ATOMS: atom_id res chain seq x y z
N MET A 1 -6.63 34.71 -70.07
CA MET A 1 -5.34 34.03 -69.89
C MET A 1 -5.21 33.61 -68.43
N LEU A 2 -4.71 32.47 -67.98
CA LEU A 2 -4.47 31.12 -68.49
C LEU A 2 -4.26 30.29 -67.20
N ARG A 3 -4.85 29.10 -67.08
CA ARG A 3 -4.66 28.19 -65.94
C ARG A 3 -3.19 27.73 -65.84
N LEU A 4 -2.66 27.52 -64.64
CA LEU A 4 -1.70 26.43 -64.43
C LEU A 4 -1.71 25.90 -62.99
N ARG A 5 -2.03 24.60 -62.89
CA ARG A 5 -1.85 23.73 -61.72
C ARG A 5 -0.39 23.30 -61.66
N ILE A 6 0.21 23.18 -60.48
CA ILE A 6 1.20 22.12 -60.21
C ILE A 6 0.92 21.49 -58.84
N VAL A 7 0.48 20.23 -58.92
CA VAL A 7 0.45 19.23 -57.86
C VAL A 7 1.67 18.33 -58.10
N LEU A 8 2.47 18.08 -57.07
CA LEU A 8 3.51 17.04 -56.97
C LEU A 8 3.38 16.53 -55.50
N LEU A 9 2.87 15.32 -55.18
CA LEU A 9 3.43 13.96 -55.35
C LEU A 9 4.92 13.91 -54.96
N CYS A 10 5.45 13.08 -54.05
CA CYS A 10 5.20 11.67 -53.73
C CYS A 10 5.97 11.35 -52.41
N SER A 11 5.37 10.70 -51.40
CA SER A 11 5.52 9.27 -51.02
C SER A 11 6.74 8.88 -50.16
N LEU A 12 6.53 7.92 -49.23
CA LEU A 12 7.46 7.14 -48.35
C LEU A 12 7.30 7.56 -46.87
N PHE A 13 6.82 6.78 -45.89
CA PHE A 13 6.65 5.34 -45.69
C PHE A 13 5.40 5.09 -44.82
N CYS A 14 4.45 4.27 -45.30
CA CYS A 14 3.44 3.63 -44.46
C CYS A 14 3.34 2.17 -44.95
N THR A 15 4.17 1.29 -44.41
CA THR A 15 4.13 -0.14 -44.74
C THR A 15 3.07 -0.83 -43.89
N LYS A 16 2.01 -1.25 -44.58
CA LYS A 16 0.99 -2.19 -44.09
C LYS A 16 1.64 -3.52 -43.75
N PHE A 17 1.42 -4.01 -42.53
CA PHE A 17 1.70 -5.41 -42.18
C PHE A 17 0.58 -6.29 -42.76
N ARG A 18 0.98 -7.26 -43.58
CA ARG A 18 0.11 -8.22 -44.27
C ARG A 18 0.01 -9.46 -43.40
N VAL A 19 -1.20 -9.82 -42.97
CA VAL A 19 -1.49 -11.11 -42.34
C VAL A 19 -1.41 -12.19 -43.42
N SER A 20 -0.57 -13.20 -43.22
CA SER A 20 -0.55 -14.41 -44.03
C SER A 20 -0.61 -15.62 -43.10
N ASN A 21 -1.64 -16.44 -43.32
CA ASN A 21 -1.83 -17.74 -42.68
C ASN A 21 -0.84 -18.75 -43.27
N SER A 22 -0.11 -19.44 -42.40
CA SER A 22 0.44 -20.76 -42.71
C SER A 22 0.66 -21.54 -41.41
N ALA A 23 -0.03 -22.66 -41.32
CA ALA A 23 0.11 -23.65 -40.26
C ALA A 23 1.44 -24.41 -40.41
N SER A 24 2.19 -24.54 -39.32
CA SER A 24 3.06 -25.70 -39.06
C SER A 24 3.56 -25.72 -37.62
N ALA A 25 3.21 -26.83 -36.96
CA ALA A 25 3.93 -27.61 -35.95
C ALA A 25 4.96 -26.91 -35.02
N PHE A 26 4.54 -26.79 -33.76
CA PHE A 26 5.24 -27.31 -32.57
C PHE A 26 6.79 -27.36 -32.60
N VAL A 27 7.40 -26.32 -32.05
CA VAL A 27 8.52 -26.47 -31.10
C VAL A 27 8.22 -25.53 -29.94
N LEU A 28 7.77 -26.10 -28.82
CA LEU A 28 7.69 -25.38 -27.53
C LEU A 28 9.13 -25.17 -27.04
N SER A 29 9.81 -24.14 -27.56
CA SER A 29 11.00 -23.61 -26.91
C SER A 29 10.52 -22.81 -25.70
N SER A 30 10.62 -23.44 -24.53
CA SER A 30 10.51 -22.88 -23.20
C SER A 30 11.27 -21.53 -23.09
N SER A 31 10.58 -20.42 -23.33
CA SER A 31 11.04 -19.08 -22.95
C SER A 31 10.87 -18.91 -21.44
N ARG A 32 11.72 -19.61 -20.68
CA ARG A 32 11.99 -19.34 -19.27
C ARG A 32 12.95 -18.15 -19.22
N GLU A 33 12.44 -16.94 -19.37
CA GLU A 33 13.16 -15.69 -19.05
C GLU A 33 12.19 -14.50 -19.12
N ALA A 34 11.16 -14.50 -18.26
CA ALA A 34 10.23 -13.37 -18.13
C ALA A 34 9.45 -13.37 -16.81
N PHE A 35 10.07 -13.65 -15.68
CA PHE A 35 9.47 -13.55 -14.34
C PHE A 35 10.64 -13.32 -13.36
N SER A 36 10.63 -12.42 -12.40
CA SER A 36 9.52 -11.72 -11.75
C SER A 36 10.18 -10.75 -10.76
N SER A 37 9.66 -9.54 -10.54
CA SER A 37 10.08 -8.74 -9.39
C SER A 37 9.90 -9.47 -8.05
N PHE A 38 9.16 -10.58 -8.07
CA PHE A 38 8.86 -11.46 -6.96
C PHE A 38 9.63 -12.77 -7.11
N THR A 39 10.79 -12.85 -6.47
CA THR A 39 11.57 -14.08 -6.32
C THR A 39 11.27 -14.69 -4.96
N PRO A 40 11.46 -16.01 -4.75
CA PRO A 40 11.21 -16.64 -3.45
C PRO A 40 11.91 -15.92 -2.29
N ARG A 41 13.13 -15.42 -2.54
CA ARG A 41 13.92 -14.69 -1.55
C ARG A 41 13.33 -13.31 -1.20
N LYS A 42 12.86 -12.56 -2.20
CA LYS A 42 12.17 -11.27 -1.97
C LYS A 42 10.83 -11.50 -1.27
N ASP A 43 10.12 -12.57 -1.64
CA ASP A 43 8.81 -12.92 -1.11
C ASP A 43 8.84 -13.21 0.39
N MET A 44 9.91 -13.84 0.89
CA MET A 44 10.12 -14.01 2.34
C MET A 44 10.09 -12.69 3.10
N CYS A 45 10.69 -11.62 2.56
CA CYS A 45 10.63 -10.30 3.18
C CYS A 45 9.25 -9.66 3.06
N TYR A 46 8.54 -9.90 1.95
CA TYR A 46 7.20 -9.35 1.73
C TYR A 46 6.18 -9.89 2.74
N LEU A 47 6.34 -11.12 3.23
CA LEU A 47 5.52 -11.68 4.32
C LEU A 47 5.59 -10.83 5.60
N GLU A 48 6.68 -10.08 5.79
CA GLU A 48 6.87 -9.17 6.93
C GLU A 48 6.55 -7.71 6.59
N GLY A 49 6.07 -7.41 5.37
CA GLY A 49 5.90 -6.03 4.91
C GLY A 49 7.23 -5.29 4.69
N LYS A 50 8.31 -6.03 4.45
CA LYS A 50 9.69 -5.52 4.29
C LYS A 50 10.21 -5.79 2.89
N VAL A 51 11.30 -5.14 2.52
CA VAL A 51 12.00 -5.37 1.25
C VAL A 51 13.35 -6.03 1.47
N LEU A 52 13.73 -6.89 0.53
CA LEU A 52 15.07 -7.49 0.52
C LEU A 52 16.09 -6.45 0.04
N TYR A 53 17.11 -6.19 0.85
CA TYR A 53 18.30 -5.45 0.44
C TYR A 53 19.54 -6.27 0.75
N ARG A 54 20.35 -6.52 -0.28
CA ARG A 54 21.47 -7.49 -0.26
C ARG A 54 20.99 -8.88 0.21
N ASN A 55 21.08 -9.16 1.49
CA ASN A 55 20.79 -10.47 2.07
C ASN A 55 19.82 -10.43 3.28
N SER A 56 19.27 -9.26 3.62
CA SER A 56 18.42 -9.07 4.80
C SER A 56 17.15 -8.28 4.46
N CYS A 57 16.11 -8.44 5.29
CA CYS A 57 14.83 -7.77 5.12
C CYS A 57 14.78 -6.47 5.93
N TYR A 58 14.40 -5.37 5.29
CA TYR A 58 14.38 -4.04 5.91
C TYR A 58 13.07 -3.31 5.64
N GLN A 59 12.70 -2.41 6.55
CA GLN A 59 11.53 -1.56 6.41
C GLN A 59 11.81 -0.43 5.42
N LEU A 60 10.91 -0.23 4.46
CA LEU A 60 10.96 0.93 3.55
C LEU A 60 10.77 2.24 4.31
N ASN A 61 11.27 3.34 3.74
CA ASN A 61 11.20 4.69 4.28
C ASN A 61 11.85 4.86 5.66
N THR A 62 12.77 3.95 6.00
CA THR A 62 13.64 4.05 7.17
C THR A 62 15.09 4.20 6.72
N GLN A 63 15.99 4.57 7.62
CA GLN A 63 17.43 4.55 7.30
C GLN A 63 17.90 3.13 6.94
N GLY A 64 17.50 2.14 7.74
CA GLY A 64 17.84 0.73 7.48
C GLY A 64 19.36 0.53 7.34
N PRO A 65 19.84 -0.11 6.26
CA PRO A 65 21.26 -0.36 6.02
C PRO A 65 21.98 0.81 5.31
N CYS A 66 21.31 1.94 5.10
CA CYS A 66 21.84 3.08 4.36
C CYS A 66 22.61 4.04 5.27
N GLU A 67 23.38 4.95 4.66
CA GLU A 67 24.19 5.92 5.37
C GLU A 67 23.32 6.99 6.07
N GLU A 68 23.95 7.82 6.90
CA GLU A 68 23.28 8.98 7.47
C GLU A 68 22.74 9.89 6.35
N ASN A 69 21.53 10.44 6.54
CA ASN A 69 20.77 11.21 5.53
C ASN A 69 20.28 10.43 4.31
N GLU A 70 20.48 9.12 4.26
CA GLU A 70 19.83 8.26 3.28
C GLU A 70 18.62 7.55 3.89
N ARG A 71 17.80 6.99 3.02
CA ARG A 71 16.73 6.07 3.39
C ARG A 71 16.61 4.96 2.37
N LEU A 72 16.17 3.80 2.85
CA LEU A 72 15.87 2.66 2.01
C LEU A 72 14.50 2.85 1.35
N VAL A 73 14.50 2.91 0.03
CA VAL A 73 13.29 3.04 -0.81
C VAL A 73 13.35 2.03 -1.95
N LEU A 74 12.29 1.97 -2.76
CA LEU A 74 12.35 1.27 -4.04
C LEU A 74 12.81 2.21 -5.15
N ASP A 75 13.49 1.64 -6.14
CA ASP A 75 13.84 2.35 -7.36
C ASP A 75 12.57 2.68 -8.16
N SER A 76 12.20 3.97 -8.17
CA SER A 76 11.03 4.49 -8.88
C SER A 76 11.15 4.32 -10.41
N ASP A 77 12.37 4.42 -10.96
CA ASP A 77 12.62 4.23 -12.39
C ASP A 77 12.43 2.78 -12.80
N ALA A 78 12.94 1.84 -12.01
CA ALA A 78 12.75 0.42 -12.25
C ALA A 78 11.30 -0.02 -12.02
N ALA A 79 10.63 0.50 -10.98
CA ALA A 79 9.25 0.15 -10.63
C ALA A 79 8.22 0.73 -11.61
N SER A 80 8.50 1.86 -12.28
CA SER A 80 7.55 2.51 -13.21
C SER A 80 7.55 1.94 -14.65
N ARG A 81 8.40 0.94 -14.93
CA ARG A 81 8.49 0.25 -16.23
C ARG A 81 7.21 -0.52 -16.58
N ALA A 82 7.13 -1.03 -17.81
CA ALA A 82 5.98 -1.85 -18.24
C ALA A 82 5.94 -3.17 -17.46
N ASN A 83 7.12 -3.73 -17.25
CA ASN A 83 7.36 -4.84 -16.35
C ASN A 83 8.10 -4.28 -15.13
N PRO A 84 7.41 -4.02 -14.01
CA PRO A 84 7.99 -3.35 -12.86
C PRO A 84 9.06 -4.24 -12.21
N ILE A 85 10.15 -3.61 -11.75
CA ILE A 85 11.18 -4.26 -10.94
C ILE A 85 11.22 -3.55 -9.59
N PHE A 86 10.97 -4.30 -8.51
CA PHE A 86 11.03 -3.78 -7.14
C PHE A 86 12.41 -4.03 -6.57
N GLU A 87 13.33 -3.12 -6.88
CA GLU A 87 14.70 -3.12 -6.35
C GLU A 87 14.81 -2.12 -5.21
N ALA A 88 15.35 -2.54 -4.07
CA ALA A 88 15.58 -1.64 -2.94
C ALA A 88 16.91 -0.90 -3.15
N ILE A 89 16.89 0.42 -2.96
CA ILE A 89 18.05 1.30 -3.11
C ILE A 89 18.16 2.22 -1.89
N CYS A 90 19.38 2.66 -1.60
CA CYS A 90 19.61 3.76 -0.67
C CYS A 90 19.50 5.06 -1.47
N LEU A 91 18.55 5.91 -1.07
CA LEU A 91 18.30 7.19 -1.71
C LEU A 91 18.56 8.30 -0.69
N GLU A 92 19.35 9.28 -1.10
CA GLU A 92 19.57 10.51 -0.34
C GLU A 92 18.23 11.24 -0.12
N LYS A 93 17.98 11.67 1.12
CA LYS A 93 16.74 12.37 1.44
C LYS A 93 16.69 13.71 0.70
N SER A 94 15.62 13.92 -0.09
CA SER A 94 15.39 15.19 -0.78
C SER A 94 15.10 16.36 0.16
N CYS A 95 14.72 16.07 1.41
CA CYS A 95 14.37 17.04 2.43
C CYS A 95 15.19 16.82 3.71
N GLN A 96 15.36 17.88 4.50
CA GLN A 96 16.06 17.81 5.78
C GLN A 96 15.17 17.23 6.88
N GLY A 97 15.77 16.54 7.85
CA GLY A 97 15.06 16.02 9.02
C GLY A 97 13.94 15.03 8.67
N ASN A 98 12.72 15.34 9.11
CA ASN A 98 11.52 14.52 8.94
C ASN A 98 10.53 15.13 7.92
N ASP A 99 10.98 16.08 7.12
CA ASP A 99 10.16 16.73 6.12
C ASP A 99 9.80 15.77 4.98
N ILE A 100 8.59 15.94 4.45
CA ILE A 100 8.03 15.09 3.41
C ILE A 100 8.19 15.79 2.07
N TYR A 101 8.89 15.14 1.15
CA TYR A 101 9.01 15.60 -0.22
C TYR A 101 7.68 15.42 -0.96
N TRP A 102 7.13 16.50 -1.52
CA TRP A 102 5.87 16.52 -2.26
C TRP A 102 6.12 16.66 -3.77
N PRO A 103 5.90 15.62 -4.57
CA PRO A 103 6.27 15.61 -5.99
C PRO A 103 5.38 16.49 -6.89
N GLN A 104 4.26 17.02 -6.39
CA GLN A 104 3.32 17.81 -7.19
C GLN A 104 3.82 19.23 -7.44
N ASP A 105 4.58 19.80 -6.50
CA ASP A 105 5.16 21.14 -6.58
C ASP A 105 6.67 21.16 -6.31
N ASN A 106 7.28 20.00 -6.08
CA ASN A 106 8.70 19.83 -5.76
C ASN A 106 9.11 20.52 -4.46
N TYR A 107 8.22 20.58 -3.48
CA TYR A 107 8.47 21.24 -2.20
C TYR A 107 8.56 20.26 -1.02
N CYS A 108 9.24 20.66 0.05
CA CYS A 108 9.38 19.89 1.29
C CYS A 108 8.42 20.45 2.35
N TYR A 109 7.57 19.59 2.90
CA TYR A 109 6.58 19.98 3.90
C TYR A 109 6.91 19.35 5.25
N THR A 110 6.89 20.17 6.30
CA THR A 110 6.92 19.66 7.68
C THR A 110 5.63 18.88 7.96
N PRO A 111 5.65 17.86 8.85
CA PRO A 111 4.46 17.10 9.20
C PRO A 111 3.23 17.97 9.55
N ASP A 112 3.44 19.09 10.24
CA ASP A 112 2.37 20.01 10.65
C ASP A 112 1.76 20.82 9.50
N SER A 113 2.53 21.09 8.45
CA SER A 113 2.11 21.89 7.29
C SER A 113 1.41 21.07 6.20
N THR A 114 1.28 19.74 6.37
CA THR A 114 0.69 18.84 5.38
C THR A 114 -0.85 18.83 5.36
N LYS A 115 -1.49 19.49 6.32
CA LYS A 115 -2.96 19.42 6.55
C LYS A 115 -3.79 19.81 5.34
N ASP A 116 -3.31 20.79 4.56
CA ASP A 116 -4.05 21.36 3.43
C ASP A 116 -3.71 20.71 2.08
N LEU A 117 -2.70 19.84 2.04
CA LEU A 117 -2.28 19.16 0.80
C LEU A 117 -3.33 18.13 0.35
N CYS A 118 -3.98 17.47 1.32
CA CYS A 118 -4.98 16.44 1.06
C CYS A 118 -6.39 16.94 1.36
N GLN A 119 -7.03 17.51 0.33
CA GLN A 119 -8.36 18.10 0.42
C GLN A 119 -9.50 17.09 0.59
N THR A 120 -9.22 15.80 0.38
CA THR A 120 -10.26 14.76 0.43
C THR A 120 -10.52 14.36 1.89
N LYS A 121 -11.80 14.33 2.29
CA LYS A 121 -12.18 13.96 3.67
C LYS A 121 -11.61 12.59 4.05
N GLY A 122 -11.02 12.51 5.25
CA GLY A 122 -10.46 11.26 5.79
C GLY A 122 -9.15 10.84 5.11
N THR A 123 -8.52 11.73 4.34
CA THR A 123 -7.20 11.51 3.77
C THR A 123 -6.14 12.37 4.44
N SER A 124 -4.91 11.91 4.42
CA SER A 124 -3.73 12.65 4.87
C SER A 124 -2.54 12.33 3.97
N VAL A 125 -1.47 13.12 4.11
CA VAL A 125 -0.22 12.84 3.43
C VAL A 125 0.39 11.57 4.00
N GLN A 126 0.68 10.64 3.11
CA GLN A 126 1.37 9.38 3.35
C GLN A 126 2.66 9.38 2.52
N ILE A 127 3.66 8.62 2.94
CA ILE A 127 4.92 8.46 2.20
C ILE A 127 4.83 7.14 1.44
N ASP A 128 5.01 7.18 0.12
CA ASP A 128 5.00 5.97 -0.72
C ASP A 128 6.33 5.21 -0.61
N MET A 129 6.41 4.04 -1.26
CA MET A 129 7.63 3.21 -1.24
C MET A 129 8.84 3.80 -1.97
N PHE A 130 8.66 4.88 -2.71
CA PHE A 130 9.74 5.64 -3.34
C PHE A 130 10.17 6.81 -2.45
N GLY A 131 9.48 6.98 -1.32
CA GLY A 131 9.73 8.01 -0.35
C GLY A 131 9.06 9.36 -0.67
N GLU A 132 8.13 9.37 -1.61
CA GLU A 132 7.43 10.59 -2.01
C GLU A 132 6.09 10.72 -1.28
N GLY A 133 5.68 11.95 -0.99
CA GLY A 133 4.39 12.25 -0.41
C GLY A 133 3.24 12.01 -1.41
N TYR A 134 2.16 11.42 -0.92
CA TYR A 134 0.90 11.28 -1.67
C TYR A 134 -0.30 11.32 -0.72
N CYS A 135 -1.49 11.60 -1.24
CA CYS A 135 -2.71 11.51 -0.44
C CYS A 135 -3.26 10.08 -0.40
N ASP A 136 -3.47 9.55 0.80
CA ASP A 136 -4.26 8.34 1.02
C ASP A 136 -5.15 8.45 2.25
N CYS A 137 -5.97 7.42 2.48
CA CYS A 137 -6.74 7.29 3.70
C CYS A 137 -5.84 7.33 4.95
N ILE A 138 -6.32 8.01 5.99
CA ILE A 138 -5.65 8.07 7.29
C ILE A 138 -5.44 6.64 7.82
N GLN A 139 -4.20 6.33 8.22
CA GLN A 139 -3.84 5.00 8.73
C GLN A 139 -4.22 4.80 10.20
N SER A 140 -4.19 5.88 11.01
CA SER A 140 -4.49 5.84 12.45
C SER A 140 -5.38 7.01 12.89
N PRO A 141 -6.64 6.77 13.32
CA PRO A 141 -7.34 5.49 13.26
C PRO A 141 -7.54 5.06 11.79
N PRO A 142 -7.64 3.75 11.49
CA PRO A 142 -7.76 3.28 10.12
C PRO A 142 -9.02 3.78 9.41
N HIS A 143 -8.82 4.37 8.22
CA HIS A 143 -9.87 4.78 7.31
C HIS A 143 -9.81 3.96 6.01
N ALA A 144 -10.97 3.72 5.41
CA ALA A 144 -11.08 3.06 4.10
C ALA A 144 -12.07 3.80 3.19
N ARG A 145 -11.96 3.59 1.87
CA ARG A 145 -12.91 4.11 0.88
C ARG A 145 -14.16 3.23 0.87
N MET A 146 -15.31 3.78 0.50
CA MET A 146 -16.51 2.96 0.32
C MET A 146 -16.31 1.90 -0.79
N PRO A 147 -17.09 0.80 -0.80
CA PRO A 147 -17.00 -0.23 -1.82
C PRO A 147 -17.36 0.33 -3.21
N ASN A 148 -16.71 -0.15 -4.26
CA ASN A 148 -16.96 0.21 -5.66
C ASN A 148 -16.71 1.68 -6.03
N VAL A 149 -15.98 2.45 -5.22
CA VAL A 149 -15.60 3.83 -5.54
C VAL A 149 -14.17 3.85 -6.09
N LYS A 150 -13.94 4.66 -7.13
CA LYS A 150 -12.62 4.83 -7.75
C LYS A 150 -12.09 6.25 -7.51
N GLY A 151 -10.77 6.39 -7.56
CA GLY A 151 -10.11 7.70 -7.52
C GLY A 151 -10.05 8.34 -6.14
N ASN A 152 -10.15 9.67 -6.11
CA ASN A 152 -10.06 10.51 -4.90
C ASN A 152 -11.38 10.54 -4.13
N ALA A 153 -11.92 9.35 -3.82
CA ALA A 153 -13.10 9.23 -2.98
C ALA A 153 -12.76 9.53 -1.50
N PRO A 154 -13.70 10.10 -0.73
CA PRO A 154 -13.53 10.28 0.71
C PRO A 154 -13.31 8.93 1.40
N CYS A 155 -12.47 8.95 2.44
CA CYS A 155 -12.28 7.81 3.31
C CYS A 155 -13.06 8.00 4.61
N TYR A 156 -13.48 6.89 5.19
CA TYR A 156 -14.27 6.85 6.41
C TYR A 156 -13.59 5.92 7.40
N GLN A 157 -13.62 6.31 8.68
CA GLN A 157 -13.06 5.50 9.75
C GLN A 157 -13.75 4.13 9.77
N LEU A 158 -12.96 3.07 9.84
CA LEU A 158 -13.46 1.70 9.98
C LEU A 158 -14.26 1.52 11.27
N TYR A 159 -15.18 0.56 11.26
CA TYR A 159 -16.12 0.26 12.34
C TYR A 159 -17.02 1.45 12.74
N THR A 160 -17.20 2.40 11.83
CA THR A 160 -18.22 3.44 11.94
C THR A 160 -19.29 3.23 10.88
N ARG A 161 -20.47 3.84 11.07
CA ARG A 161 -21.56 3.75 10.08
C ARG A 161 -21.14 4.25 8.70
N ALA A 162 -20.25 5.24 8.61
CA ALA A 162 -19.85 5.86 7.35
C ALA A 162 -21.08 6.22 6.47
N GLN A 163 -21.15 5.68 5.25
CA GLN A 163 -22.33 5.74 4.37
C GLN A 163 -23.08 4.39 4.27
N CYS A 164 -22.85 3.46 5.21
CA CYS A 164 -23.58 2.20 5.28
C CYS A 164 -25.03 2.42 5.77
N LYS A 165 -25.87 1.39 5.59
CA LYS A 165 -27.26 1.40 6.08
C LYS A 165 -27.31 1.46 7.60
N GLN A 166 -28.49 1.72 8.16
CA GLN A 166 -28.67 1.68 9.61
C GLN A 166 -28.28 0.29 10.16
N HIS A 167 -27.65 0.28 11.34
CA HIS A 167 -27.12 -0.92 11.98
C HIS A 167 -26.01 -1.63 11.20
N GLN A 168 -25.33 -0.93 10.29
CA GLN A 168 -24.13 -1.43 9.62
C GLN A 168 -22.93 -0.54 9.91
N TYR A 169 -21.73 -1.09 9.76
CA TYR A 169 -20.47 -0.35 9.74
C TYR A 169 -19.58 -0.76 8.56
N LEU A 170 -18.61 0.08 8.26
CA LEU A 170 -17.59 -0.17 7.24
C LEU A 170 -16.45 -1.04 7.79
N VAL A 171 -16.09 -2.11 7.08
CA VAL A 171 -14.89 -2.92 7.34
C VAL A 171 -14.03 -3.02 6.08
N GLU A 172 -12.74 -3.24 6.27
CA GLU A 172 -11.79 -3.51 5.20
C GLU A 172 -10.97 -4.74 5.58
N ASN A 173 -10.96 -5.73 4.69
CA ASN A 173 -10.02 -6.84 4.71
C ASN A 173 -9.03 -6.70 3.54
N SER A 174 -8.05 -7.60 3.44
CA SER A 174 -6.94 -7.54 2.47
C SER A 174 -7.35 -7.41 1.00
N TYR A 175 -8.61 -7.69 0.64
CA TYR A 175 -9.02 -7.65 -0.77
C TYR A 175 -10.29 -6.84 -1.01
N LYS A 176 -10.99 -6.40 0.04
CA LYS A 176 -12.32 -5.83 -0.09
C LYS A 176 -12.68 -4.93 1.09
N THR A 177 -13.25 -3.80 0.73
CA THR A 177 -14.02 -2.96 1.65
C THR A 177 -15.51 -3.31 1.52
N GLU A 178 -16.23 -3.44 2.63
CA GLU A 178 -17.66 -3.72 2.62
C GLU A 178 -18.41 -3.18 3.84
N CYS A 179 -19.73 -3.04 3.70
CA CYS A 179 -20.63 -2.70 4.80
C CYS A 179 -21.20 -3.98 5.39
N ILE A 180 -20.95 -4.24 6.67
CA ILE A 180 -21.47 -5.42 7.37
C ILE A 180 -22.37 -5.03 8.53
N PHE A 181 -23.17 -5.98 9.02
CA PHE A 181 -24.03 -5.78 10.18
C PHE A 181 -23.20 -5.49 11.43
N ASN A 182 -23.61 -4.50 12.21
CA ASN A 182 -23.03 -4.18 13.51
C ASN A 182 -23.81 -4.89 14.62
N PRO A 183 -23.28 -5.99 15.19
CA PRO A 183 -23.95 -6.70 16.29
C PRO A 183 -24.09 -5.85 17.56
N CYS A 184 -23.28 -4.80 17.69
CA CYS A 184 -23.28 -3.88 18.83
C CYS A 184 -24.08 -2.60 18.59
N SER A 185 -24.86 -2.52 17.51
CA SER A 185 -25.59 -1.31 17.14
C SER A 185 -26.57 -0.82 18.21
N PHE A 186 -27.11 -1.74 19.03
CA PHE A 186 -28.03 -1.44 20.13
C PHE A 186 -27.39 -0.62 21.26
N ARG A 187 -26.05 -0.63 21.37
CA ARG A 187 -25.30 0.14 22.39
C ARG A 187 -24.89 1.53 21.90
N GLY A 188 -24.93 1.77 20.59
CA GLY A 188 -24.51 3.01 19.95
C GLY A 188 -23.39 2.84 18.93
N SER A 189 -23.00 3.94 18.28
CA SER A 189 -22.14 3.93 17.08
C SER A 189 -20.67 3.60 17.30
N ASN A 190 -20.19 3.63 18.55
CA ASN A 190 -18.77 3.44 18.89
C ASN A 190 -18.51 2.13 19.64
N PHE A 191 -19.51 1.25 19.69
CA PHE A 191 -19.37 -0.08 20.26
C PHE A 191 -19.09 -1.08 19.15
N VAL A 192 -18.08 -1.91 19.37
CA VAL A 192 -17.57 -2.90 18.42
C VAL A 192 -17.46 -4.24 19.15
N PRO A 193 -17.78 -5.36 18.48
CA PRO A 193 -17.66 -6.68 19.10
C PRO A 193 -16.20 -7.03 19.39
N TRP A 194 -16.00 -7.70 20.52
CA TRP A 194 -14.79 -8.44 20.86
C TRP A 194 -14.89 -9.89 20.37
N LYS A 195 -13.80 -10.65 20.50
CA LYS A 195 -13.69 -12.05 20.05
C LYS A 195 -14.74 -12.98 20.66
N ASP A 196 -15.22 -12.68 21.87
CA ASP A 196 -16.27 -13.41 22.58
C ASP A 196 -17.69 -12.91 22.26
N GLY A 197 -17.83 -11.95 21.34
CA GLY A 197 -19.10 -11.31 20.98
C GLY A 197 -19.54 -10.20 21.93
N SER A 198 -18.82 -9.93 23.02
CA SER A 198 -19.12 -8.82 23.93
C SER A 198 -18.84 -7.47 23.28
N CYS A 199 -19.64 -6.46 23.61
CA CYS A 199 -19.57 -5.14 22.97
C CYS A 199 -18.79 -4.14 23.82
N HIS A 200 -17.67 -3.64 23.30
CA HIS A 200 -16.82 -2.67 23.98
C HIS A 200 -16.72 -1.37 23.21
N ARG A 201 -16.54 -0.27 23.94
CA ARG A 201 -16.42 1.06 23.33
C ARG A 201 -14.99 1.27 22.83
N LEU A 202 -14.84 1.68 21.58
CA LEU A 202 -13.54 2.07 21.05
C LEU A 202 -12.93 3.23 21.86
N ARG A 203 -11.60 3.25 21.90
CA ARG A 203 -10.81 4.23 22.66
C ARG A 203 -11.06 4.22 24.16
N THR A 204 -11.27 3.03 24.69
CA THR A 204 -11.34 2.77 26.11
C THR A 204 -10.47 1.56 26.41
N ARG A 205 -10.22 1.26 27.69
CA ARG A 205 -9.54 0.01 28.05
C ARG A 205 -10.28 -1.23 27.50
N GLY A 206 -11.61 -1.22 27.55
CA GLY A 206 -12.42 -2.36 27.12
C GLY A 206 -11.95 -3.67 27.79
N PRO A 207 -11.73 -4.75 27.00
CA PRO A 207 -11.21 -6.03 27.48
C PRO A 207 -9.66 -6.09 27.56
N CYS A 208 -8.98 -4.98 27.27
CA CYS A 208 -7.52 -4.92 27.23
C CYS A 208 -6.87 -4.75 28.61
N ASN A 209 -5.53 -4.89 28.67
CA ASN A 209 -4.76 -4.70 29.89
C ASN A 209 -4.70 -3.22 30.32
N THR A 210 -4.16 -2.96 31.51
CA THR A 210 -4.10 -1.61 32.12
C THR A 210 -3.36 -0.57 31.28
N ASN A 211 -2.42 -0.99 30.42
CA ASN A 211 -1.63 -0.11 29.56
C ASN A 211 -2.02 -0.24 28.07
N GLU A 212 -3.22 -0.71 27.80
CA GLU A 212 -3.71 -0.93 26.45
C GLU A 212 -5.08 -0.28 26.25
N GLU A 213 -5.31 0.12 25.01
CA GLU A 213 -6.55 0.71 24.54
C GLU A 213 -7.17 -0.19 23.49
N PHE A 214 -8.46 -0.47 23.66
CA PHE A 214 -9.29 -1.15 22.68
C PHE A 214 -9.56 -0.21 21.50
N THR A 215 -8.97 -0.53 20.36
CA THR A 215 -9.01 0.27 19.14
C THR A 215 -9.09 -0.62 17.90
N ILE A 216 -9.11 -0.02 16.72
CA ILE A 216 -8.96 -0.73 15.46
C ILE A 216 -7.47 -0.71 15.10
N LEU A 217 -6.86 -1.89 15.00
CA LEU A 217 -5.44 -2.05 14.75
C LEU A 217 -5.08 -1.61 13.33
N GLU A 218 -3.93 -0.96 13.17
CA GLU A 218 -3.49 -0.38 11.90
C GLU A 218 -3.14 -1.43 10.87
N ASP A 219 -2.55 -2.55 11.31
CA ASP A 219 -2.08 -3.62 10.42
C ASP A 219 -3.20 -4.57 10.00
N THR A 220 -4.01 -5.03 10.96
CA THR A 220 -5.08 -6.00 10.68
C THR A 220 -6.36 -5.33 10.21
N LYS A 221 -6.53 -4.04 10.47
CA LYS A 221 -7.80 -3.32 10.29
C LYS A 221 -8.94 -3.91 11.11
N GLU A 222 -8.64 -4.66 12.18
CA GLU A 222 -9.61 -5.33 13.05
C GLU A 222 -9.59 -4.77 14.49
N PRO A 223 -10.62 -5.03 15.32
CA PRO A 223 -10.65 -4.59 16.70
C PRO A 223 -9.63 -5.35 17.54
N GLY A 224 -8.84 -4.63 18.33
CA GLY A 224 -7.77 -5.21 19.13
C GLY A 224 -7.24 -4.25 20.20
N CYS A 225 -6.23 -4.70 20.93
CA CYS A 225 -5.58 -3.94 21.98
C CYS A 225 -4.30 -3.31 21.45
N LYS A 226 -4.15 -1.99 21.63
CA LYS A 226 -2.94 -1.23 21.28
C LYS A 226 -2.36 -0.61 22.55
N GLU A 227 -1.06 -0.76 22.76
CA GLU A 227 -0.38 -0.17 23.92
C GLU A 227 -0.50 1.36 23.94
N THR A 228 -0.91 1.91 25.08
CA THR A 228 -1.02 3.35 25.33
C THR A 228 0.28 3.87 25.94
N GLY A 229 1.34 3.92 25.14
CA GLY A 229 2.60 4.58 25.51
C GLY A 229 3.75 3.62 25.84
N SER A 230 4.60 3.38 24.85
CA SER A 230 6.04 3.20 25.05
C SER A 230 6.78 3.49 23.73
N SER A 231 7.20 4.73 23.52
CA SER A 231 8.31 5.01 22.60
C SER A 231 9.60 4.66 23.34
N ASN A 232 9.99 3.38 23.28
CA ASN A 232 11.35 2.97 23.52
C ASN A 232 11.64 1.78 22.57
N PRO A 233 12.39 1.96 21.48
CA PRO A 233 12.74 0.86 20.60
C PRO A 233 13.97 0.17 21.20
N LEU A 234 13.77 -0.63 22.24
CA LEU A 234 14.80 -1.52 22.76
C LEU A 234 14.14 -2.82 23.21
N PHE A 235 14.06 -3.75 22.28
CA PHE A 235 14.56 -5.13 22.38
C PHE A 235 14.01 -5.87 21.15
N VAL A 236 14.81 -5.89 20.07
CA VAL A 236 14.78 -7.05 19.17
C VAL A 236 15.41 -8.17 19.98
N VAL A 237 14.57 -8.89 20.73
CA VAL A 237 14.92 -10.27 21.05
C VAL A 237 14.74 -10.99 19.73
N ASP A 238 15.84 -11.49 19.18
CA ASP A 238 15.80 -12.52 18.13
C ASP A 238 14.97 -13.68 18.69
N ILE A 239 13.66 -13.68 18.37
CA ILE A 239 12.81 -14.84 18.59
C ILE A 239 13.03 -15.71 17.34
N PRO A 240 13.68 -16.88 17.47
CA PRO A 240 13.73 -17.82 16.36
C PRO A 240 12.30 -18.16 15.93
N MET A 241 12.04 -18.02 14.61
CA MET A 241 10.80 -18.48 13.97
C MET A 241 10.53 -19.90 14.42
N ASN A 242 9.46 -20.09 15.20
CA ASN A 242 8.52 -21.20 15.09
C ASN A 242 7.31 -20.90 15.99
N CYS A 243 6.40 -20.09 15.42
CA CYS A 243 5.08 -19.64 15.87
C CYS A 243 4.90 -19.06 17.29
N LYS A 244 4.04 -18.03 17.39
CA LYS A 244 3.47 -17.56 18.66
C LYS A 244 2.12 -18.26 18.81
N PRO A 245 1.95 -19.23 19.72
CA PRO A 245 0.71 -19.98 19.85
C PRO A 245 -0.42 -19.04 20.32
N ASP A 246 -1.65 -19.35 19.92
CA ASP A 246 -2.82 -18.74 20.55
C ASP A 246 -2.98 -19.25 22.00
N HIS A 247 -3.96 -18.72 22.74
CA HIS A 247 -4.26 -19.18 24.10
C HIS A 247 -4.74 -20.66 24.16
N GLY A 248 -4.96 -21.31 23.01
CA GLY A 248 -5.30 -22.73 22.85
C GLY A 248 -4.12 -23.63 22.47
N GLY A 249 -2.93 -23.08 22.21
CA GLY A 249 -1.76 -23.85 21.82
C GLY A 249 -1.71 -24.24 20.34
N GLU A 250 -2.58 -23.67 19.49
CA GLU A 250 -2.56 -23.93 18.05
C GLU A 250 -1.80 -22.81 17.30
N CYS A 251 -0.95 -23.20 16.36
CA CYS A 251 -0.24 -22.29 15.48
C CYS A 251 -1.10 -22.03 14.24
N ALA A 252 -1.68 -20.84 14.13
CA ALA A 252 -2.43 -20.44 12.95
C ALA A 252 -1.48 -20.11 11.78
N GLU A 253 -1.43 -20.97 10.76
CA GLU A 253 -0.62 -20.80 9.54
C GLU A 253 -1.21 -19.80 8.52
N GLU A 254 -2.35 -19.16 8.81
CA GLU A 254 -3.08 -18.37 7.80
C GLU A 254 -2.64 -16.90 7.67
N PHE A 255 -1.88 -16.36 8.63
CA PHE A 255 -1.67 -14.90 8.73
C PHE A 255 -0.49 -14.35 7.90
N SER A 256 0.55 -15.15 7.64
CA SER A 256 1.76 -14.67 6.94
C SER A 256 1.54 -14.51 5.43
N ILE A 257 0.81 -15.45 4.81
CA ILE A 257 0.55 -15.47 3.36
C ILE A 257 -0.31 -14.26 2.95
N ALA A 258 -1.38 -13.98 3.69
CA ALA A 258 -2.27 -12.84 3.42
C ALA A 258 -1.53 -11.49 3.52
N ARG A 259 -0.63 -11.34 4.50
CA ARG A 259 0.20 -10.14 4.68
C ARG A 259 1.18 -9.96 3.52
N GLY A 260 1.80 -11.04 3.04
CA GLY A 260 2.68 -11.01 1.87
C GLY A 260 1.95 -10.60 0.60
N GLU A 261 0.76 -11.15 0.35
CA GLU A 261 -0.04 -10.75 -0.81
C GLU A 261 -0.46 -9.28 -0.76
N GLU A 262 -0.92 -8.79 0.39
CA GLU A 262 -1.27 -7.38 0.59
C GLU A 262 -0.10 -6.46 0.25
N PHE A 263 1.09 -6.78 0.76
CA PHE A 263 2.29 -6.00 0.46
C PHE A 263 2.60 -5.99 -1.04
N ARG A 264 2.47 -7.12 -1.74
CA ARG A 264 2.66 -7.19 -3.20
C ARG A 264 1.64 -6.34 -3.96
N PHE A 265 0.38 -6.34 -3.55
CA PHE A 265 -0.64 -5.48 -4.14
C PHE A 265 -0.30 -4.01 -3.96
N GLN A 266 0.21 -3.61 -2.79
CA GLN A 266 0.69 -2.26 -2.55
C GLN A 266 1.88 -1.89 -3.45
N LEU A 267 2.84 -2.80 -3.64
CA LEU A 267 3.97 -2.63 -4.58
C LEU A 267 3.48 -2.31 -6.00
N LEU A 268 2.57 -3.13 -6.54
CA LEU A 268 2.01 -2.96 -7.87
C LEU A 268 1.21 -1.66 -8.02
N ARG A 269 0.37 -1.33 -7.02
CA ARG A 269 -0.43 -0.10 -7.03
C ARG A 269 0.45 1.16 -7.00
N SER A 270 1.59 1.10 -6.33
CA SER A 270 2.54 2.21 -6.25
C SER A 270 3.34 2.37 -7.53
N ALA A 271 3.80 1.27 -8.13
CA ALA A 271 4.37 1.26 -9.48
C ALA A 271 3.44 1.88 -10.51
N GLU A 272 2.15 1.52 -10.50
CA GLU A 272 1.16 2.09 -11.43
C GLU A 272 1.00 3.61 -11.25
N ARG A 273 1.00 4.09 -9.99
CA ARG A 273 0.96 5.53 -9.69
C ARG A 273 2.21 6.26 -10.18
N ALA A 274 3.40 5.73 -9.94
CA ALA A 274 4.65 6.29 -10.46
C ALA A 274 4.65 6.35 -11.99
N ARG A 275 4.23 5.28 -12.66
CA ARG A 275 4.08 5.23 -14.13
C ARG A 275 3.10 6.27 -14.65
N LYS A 276 1.95 6.46 -14.01
CA LYS A 276 0.96 7.49 -14.38
C LYS A 276 1.50 8.90 -14.20
N ARG A 277 2.27 9.16 -13.13
CA ARG A 277 2.91 10.46 -12.89
C ARG A 277 3.91 10.80 -14.00
N LYS A 278 4.82 9.88 -14.33
CA LYS A 278 5.80 10.10 -15.42
C LYS A 278 5.16 10.38 -16.76
N LYS A 279 4.08 9.68 -17.11
CA LYS A 279 3.32 9.94 -18.34
C LYS A 279 2.69 11.33 -18.41
N LYS A 280 2.40 11.98 -17.29
CA LYS A 280 1.85 13.35 -17.27
C LYS A 280 2.93 14.42 -17.46
N ASN A 281 4.20 14.07 -17.23
CA ASN A 281 5.33 14.97 -17.31
C ASN A 281 6.11 14.85 -18.63
N CYS A 282 5.63 14.03 -19.57
CA CYS A 282 6.14 13.89 -20.95
C CYS A 282 5.17 14.55 -21.93
#